data_AF-A0A2N3A3I0-F1
#
_entry.id   AF-A0A2N3A3I0-F1
#
_cell.length_a   1.000
_cell.length_b   1.000
_cell.length_c   1.000
_cell.angle_alpha   90.00
_cell.angle_beta   90.00
_cell.angle_gamma   90.00
#
_symmetry.space_group_name_H-M   'P 1'
#
loop_
_entity.id
_entity.type
_entity.pdbx_description
1 polymer ?
#
loop_
_entity_poly.entity_id
_entity_poly.type
_entity_poly.pdbx_seq_one_letter_code
_entity_poly.pdbx_strand_id
1 'polypeptide(L)' 'MYYATVVFPDGLITSYGKALVFTQRLNGTAEIITNDIRLLQRILQPLKHILFERT' A
#
# COMPACT_ATOMS: atom_id res chain seq x y z
N MET A 1 7.51 0.51 20.31
CA MET A 1 6.37 0.14 19.45
C MET A 1 5.58 1.41 19.21
N TYR A 2 5.36 1.79 17.96
CA TYR A 2 4.62 3.01 17.63
C TYR A 2 3.30 2.61 16.99
N TYR A 3 2.23 3.29 17.37
CA TYR A 3 0.89 3.09 16.85
C TYR A 3 0.48 4.32 16.06
N ALA A 4 -0.08 4.11 14.88
CA ALA A 4 -0.68 5.15 14.07
C ALA A 4 -2.17 4.84 13.89
N THR A 5 -3.02 5.83 14.10
CA THR A 5 -4.46 5.74 13.81
C THR A 5 -4.70 6.33 12.43
N VAL A 6 -5.42 5.59 11.60
CA VAL A 6 -5.83 6.04 10.27
C VAL A 6 -7.35 6.05 10.19
N VAL A 7 -7.90 7.02 9.45
CA VAL A 7 -9.32 7.13 9.17
C VAL A 7 -9.55 6.77 7.71
N PHE A 8 -10.58 5.96 7.45
CA PHE A 8 -11.04 5.64 6.11
C PHE A 8 -12.34 6.42 5.85
N PRO A 9 -12.28 7.63 5.26
CA PRO A 9 -13.46 8.49 5.11
C PRO A 9 -14.56 7.84 4.27
N ASP A 10 -14.17 7.07 3.24
CA ASP A 10 -15.09 6.34 2.37
C ASP A 10 -15.41 4.92 2.89
N GLY A 11 -14.98 4.60 4.11
CA GLY A 11 -15.06 3.25 4.66
C GLY A 11 -14.07 2.27 4.02
N LEU A 12 -14.31 0.97 4.19
CA LEU A 12 -13.39 -0.06 3.72
C LEU A 12 -13.64 -0.41 2.24
N ILE A 13 -13.28 0.50 1.35
CA ILE A 13 -13.39 0.30 -0.10
C ILE A 13 -11.99 0.06 -0.67
N THR A 14 -11.83 -1.04 -1.41
CA THR A 14 -10.59 -1.33 -2.14
C THR A 14 -10.39 -0.34 -3.29
N SER A 15 -9.14 -0.18 -3.76
CA SER A 15 -8.84 0.65 -4.94
C SER A 15 -9.56 0.21 -6.24
N TYR A 16 -10.20 -0.97 -6.24
CA TYR A 16 -11.01 -1.50 -7.35
C TYR A 16 -12.52 -1.33 -7.12
N GLY A 17 -12.96 -0.57 -6.11
CA GLY A 17 -14.37 -0.28 -5.85
C GLY A 17 -15.14 -1.38 -5.11
N LYS A 18 -14.46 -2.43 -4.60
CA LYS A 18 -15.10 -3.48 -3.80
C LYS A 18 -15.12 -3.09 -2.32
N ALA A 19 -16.29 -3.22 -1.68
CA ALA A 19 -16.42 -3.07 -0.23
C ALA A 19 -15.85 -4.30 0.50
N LEU A 20 -15.01 -4.08 1.51
CA LEU A 20 -14.53 -5.12 2.40
C LEU A 20 -15.51 -5.28 3.56
N VAL A 21 -15.85 -6.52 3.89
CA VAL A 21 -16.66 -6.83 5.06
C VAL A 21 -15.81 -6.60 6.30
N PHE A 22 -16.26 -5.68 7.17
CA PHE A 22 -15.60 -5.44 8.45
C PHE A 22 -15.74 -6.67 9.34
N THR A 23 -14.64 -7.38 9.58
CA THR A 23 -14.55 -8.43 10.59
C THR A 23 -13.76 -7.90 11.78
N GLN A 24 -14.15 -8.29 12.99
CA GLN A 24 -13.35 -7.95 14.17
C GLN A 24 -11.96 -8.58 14.01
N ARG A 25 -10.90 -7.78 14.17
CA ARG A 25 -9.48 -8.18 14.03
C ARG A 25 -9.04 -8.49 12.58
N LEU A 26 -9.35 -7.61 11.63
CA LEU A 26 -8.70 -7.65 10.32
C LEU A 26 -7.17 -7.50 10.50
N ASN A 27 -6.43 -8.56 10.20
CA ASN A 27 -4.97 -8.54 10.13
C ASN A 27 -4.54 -8.30 8.69
N GLY A 28 -3.58 -7.40 8.49
CA GLY A 28 -3.05 -7.10 7.17
C GLY A 28 -1.69 -6.41 7.27
N THR A 29 -0.91 -6.53 6.21
CA THR A 29 0.35 -5.78 6.06
C THR A 29 0.06 -4.56 5.20
N ALA A 30 0.47 -3.39 5.68
CA ALA A 30 0.39 -2.15 4.92
C ALA A 30 1.80 -1.60 4.69
N GLU A 31 2.01 -1.00 3.53
CA GLU A 31 3.23 -0.29 3.17
C GLU A 31 2.97 1.22 3.33
N ILE A 32 3.78 1.89 4.15
CA ILE A 32 3.70 3.35 4.34
C ILE A 32 4.68 4.00 3.36
N ILE A 33 4.16 4.81 2.45
CA ILE A 33 4.96 5.53 1.45
C ILE A 33 4.98 7.00 1.85
N THR A 34 6.14 7.52 2.24
CA THR A 34 6.32 8.93 2.66
C THR A 34 6.86 9.83 1.54
N ASN A 35 7.21 9.26 0.38
CA ASN A 35 7.77 9.99 -0.77
C ASN A 35 6.71 10.17 -1.86
N ASP A 36 6.74 11.29 -2.58
CA ASP A 36 5.90 11.56 -3.76
C ASP A 36 6.34 10.73 -4.98
N ILE A 37 6.18 9.41 -4.88
CA ILE A 37 6.40 8.49 -6.01
C ILE A 37 5.09 8.32 -6.78
N ARG A 38 5.16 8.46 -8.10
CA ARG A 38 4.00 8.16 -8.96
C ARG A 38 3.65 6.67 -8.83
N LEU A 39 2.36 6.32 -8.82
CA LEU A 39 1.92 4.91 -8.78
C LEU A 39 2.59 4.05 -9.87
N LEU A 40 2.78 4.61 -11.06
CA LEU A 40 3.50 3.95 -12.16
C LEU A 40 4.97 3.66 -11.80
N GLN A 41 5.65 4.57 -11.10
CA GLN A 41 7.01 4.33 -10.63
C GLN A 41 7.07 3.16 -9.64
N ARG A 42 6.06 2.98 -8.78
CA ARG A 42 5.95 1.83 -7.86
C ARG A 42 5.91 0.51 -8.61
N ILE A 43 5.11 0.40 -9.68
CA ILE A 43 5.02 -0.81 -10.52
C ILE A 43 6.37 -1.12 -11.20
N LEU A 44 7.17 -0.09 -11.50
CA LEU A 44 8.47 -0.22 -12.14
C LEU A 44 9.64 -0.44 -11.15
N GLN A 45 9.42 -0.33 -9.84
CA GLN A 45 10.48 -0.57 -8.83
C GLN A 45 11.08 -1.98 -8.88
N PRO A 46 10.28 -3.07 -9.00
CA PRO A 46 10.84 -4.42 -9.14
C PRO A 46 11.71 -4.57 -10.38
N LEU A 47 11.32 -3.91 -11.48
CA LEU A 47 12.08 -3.95 -12.74
C LEU A 47 13.41 -3.21 -12.62
N LYS A 48 13.43 -2.07 -11.90
CA LYS A 48 14.68 -1.38 -11.56
C LYS A 48 15.62 -2.26 -10.74
N HIS A 49 15.10 -2.97 -9.73
CA HIS A 49 15.92 -3.86 -8.92
C HIS A 49 16.64 -4.89 -9.79
N ILE A 50 15.92 -5.55 -10.70
CA ILE A 50 16.48 -6.58 -11.58
C ILE A 50 17.49 -6.00 -12.58
N LEU A 51 17.20 -4.83 -13.18
CA LEU A 51 18.06 -4.23 -14.20
C LEU A 51 19.34 -3.60 -13.63
N PHE A 52 19.30 -3.11 -12.39
CA PHE A 52 20.42 -2.38 -11.78
C PHE A 52 21.22 -3.22 -10.76
N GLU A 53 20.88 -4.50 -10.53
CA GLU A 53 21.62 -5.42 -9.62
C GLU A 53 22.94 -5.98 -10.18
N ARG A 54 23.41 -5.49 -11.34
CA ARG A 54 24.61 -6.01 -12.04
C ARG A 54 25.58 -4.91 -12.46
N THR A 55 25.79 -3.90 -11.63
CA THR A 55 26.96 -2.99 -11.75
C THR A 55 27.45 -2.57 -10.38
#